data_AF-A0A0D8DMI5-F1
#
_entry.id   AF-A0A0D8DMI5-F1
#
_cell.length_a   1.000
_cell.length_b   1.000
_cell.length_c   1.000
_cell.angle_alpha   90.00
_cell.angle_beta   90.00
_cell.angle_gamma   90.00
#
_symmetry.space_group_name_H-M   'P 1'
#
loop_
_entity.id
_entity.type
_entity.pdbx_description
1 polymer ?
#
loop_
_entity_poly.entity_id
_entity_poly.type
_entity_poly.pdbx_seq_one_letter_code
_entity_poly.pdbx_strand_id
1 'polypeptide(L)'
;MGFLENYRICKHAYKNAFAVAREITAKKDRIIVNAIPNRRAIWNHEKAMLYAICKYYGQCGKNLDFFTFEDTKLPDCINFKYKYGQLMMCNLDSDPDFSDVFIFDRLSFLTGNNPDVLIISEDNGDSLLYAALNTSGKIYGINHNKNAVKNLNINEVDRRIKFINCEYSDGKNIKLSEIFEKYCNDADYVYIDAKTCENKFLSEENDSFEKIKRIAVKSYADPEVVKAKLEKYGFTASITKNAHNKFSYIYGEK
;
A
#
# COMPACT_ATOMS: atom_id res chain seq x y z
N MET A 1 -3.55 9.25 -15.06
CA MET A 1 -2.43 9.33 -16.02
C MET A 1 -2.97 9.60 -17.41
N GLY A 2 -2.29 10.45 -18.19
CA GLY A 2 -2.68 10.74 -19.57
C GLY A 2 -2.21 9.68 -20.57
N PHE A 3 -2.74 9.70 -21.79
CA PHE A 3 -2.36 8.73 -22.84
C PHE A 3 -0.85 8.64 -23.08
N LEU A 4 -0.15 9.78 -23.15
CA LEU A 4 1.30 9.83 -23.41
C LEU A 4 2.10 9.11 -22.32
N GLU A 5 1.71 9.30 -21.06
CA GLU A 5 2.33 8.66 -19.91
C GLU A 5 2.08 7.15 -19.91
N ASN A 6 0.82 6.75 -20.12
CA ASN A 6 0.44 5.34 -20.26
C ASN A 6 1.22 4.67 -21.39
N TYR A 7 1.35 5.33 -22.54
CA TYR A 7 2.10 4.80 -23.68
C TYR A 7 3.59 4.62 -23.36
N ARG A 8 4.21 5.59 -22.69
CA ARG A 8 5.61 5.50 -22.25
C ARG A 8 5.84 4.25 -21.40
N ILE A 9 4.99 4.01 -20.41
CA ILE A 9 5.07 2.86 -19.52
C ILE A 9 4.78 1.55 -20.29
N CYS A 10 3.72 1.51 -21.10
CA CYS A 10 3.30 0.34 -21.87
C CYS A 10 4.35 -0.18 -22.86
N LYS A 11 5.21 0.69 -23.43
CA LYS A 11 6.27 0.28 -24.36
C LYS A 11 7.24 -0.75 -23.77
N HIS A 12 7.44 -0.73 -22.45
CA HIS A 12 8.35 -1.66 -21.77
C HIS A 12 7.71 -3.02 -21.47
N ALA A 13 6.38 -3.10 -21.55
CA ALA A 13 5.61 -4.26 -21.12
C ALA A 13 4.94 -5.01 -22.28
N TYR A 14 4.57 -4.30 -23.35
CA TYR A 14 3.70 -4.83 -24.41
C TYR A 14 4.26 -4.59 -25.81
N LYS A 15 4.16 -5.60 -26.68
CA LYS A 15 4.43 -5.47 -28.11
C LYS A 15 3.39 -4.59 -28.81
N ASN A 16 2.14 -4.62 -28.35
CA ASN A 16 1.03 -3.81 -28.86
C ASN A 16 0.77 -2.56 -27.98
N ALA A 17 1.83 -1.94 -27.46
CA ALA A 17 1.78 -0.86 -26.46
C ALA A 17 0.83 0.30 -26.80
N PHE A 18 0.78 0.74 -28.06
CA PHE A 18 -0.10 1.84 -28.47
C PHE A 18 -1.59 1.49 -28.27
N ALA A 19 -2.00 0.30 -28.69
CA ALA A 19 -3.36 -0.18 -28.53
C ALA A 19 -3.71 -0.33 -27.05
N VAL A 20 -2.83 -0.97 -26.27
CA VAL A 20 -3.01 -1.16 -24.83
C VAL A 20 -3.12 0.17 -24.09
N ALA A 21 -2.23 1.13 -24.34
CA ALA A 21 -2.27 2.45 -23.70
C ALA A 21 -3.57 3.22 -24.01
N ARG A 22 -4.08 3.12 -25.23
CA ARG A 22 -5.38 3.71 -25.61
C ARG A 22 -6.52 3.06 -24.84
N GLU A 23 -6.51 1.74 -24.71
CA GLU A 23 -7.57 0.99 -24.03
C GLU A 23 -7.54 1.14 -22.50
N ILE A 24 -6.34 1.27 -21.91
CA ILE A 24 -6.17 1.65 -20.50
C ILE A 24 -6.74 3.06 -20.26
N THR A 25 -6.41 4.02 -21.14
CA THR A 25 -6.91 5.40 -21.04
C THR A 25 -8.45 5.46 -21.15
N ALA A 26 -9.04 4.56 -21.94
CA ALA A 26 -10.47 4.40 -22.10
C ALA A 26 -11.13 3.50 -21.03
N LYS A 27 -10.38 3.05 -20.01
CA LYS A 27 -10.85 2.18 -18.92
C LYS A 27 -11.62 0.93 -19.38
N LYS A 28 -11.11 0.23 -20.40
CA LYS A 28 -11.77 -0.99 -20.89
C LYS A 28 -11.61 -2.15 -19.90
N ASP A 29 -12.67 -2.95 -19.76
CA ASP A 29 -12.64 -4.19 -18.95
C ASP A 29 -11.96 -5.36 -19.66
N ARG A 30 -11.81 -5.26 -20.98
CA ARG A 30 -11.23 -6.30 -21.83
C ARG A 30 -10.23 -5.69 -22.80
N ILE A 31 -8.96 -5.89 -22.50
CA ILE A 31 -7.80 -5.42 -23.25
C ILE A 31 -7.01 -6.64 -23.67
N ILE A 32 -6.76 -6.78 -24.98
CA ILE A 32 -5.86 -7.81 -25.48
C ILE A 32 -4.43 -7.31 -25.31
N VAL A 33 -3.66 -7.98 -24.48
CA VAL A 33 -2.25 -7.65 -24.25
C VAL A 33 -1.34 -8.69 -24.90
N ASN A 34 -0.29 -8.22 -25.57
CA ASN A 34 0.83 -9.04 -26.04
C ASN A 34 2.06 -8.71 -25.19
N ALA A 35 2.13 -9.30 -24.00
CA ALA A 35 3.14 -9.04 -22.99
C ALA A 35 4.52 -9.62 -23.36
N ILE A 36 5.58 -8.91 -22.95
CA ILE A 36 6.98 -9.26 -23.20
C ILE A 36 7.49 -10.23 -22.10
N PRO A 37 8.08 -11.40 -22.43
CA PRO A 37 8.66 -11.72 -23.72
C PRO A 37 7.69 -12.22 -24.81
N ASN A 38 6.64 -12.99 -24.53
CA ASN A 38 5.71 -13.50 -25.57
C ASN A 38 4.45 -14.14 -24.95
N ARG A 39 3.71 -13.41 -24.11
CA ARG A 39 2.47 -13.93 -23.51
C ARG A 39 1.27 -13.10 -23.96
N ARG A 40 0.26 -13.78 -24.49
CA ARG A 40 -1.01 -13.15 -24.86
C ARG A 40 -2.02 -13.39 -23.75
N ALA A 41 -2.70 -12.33 -23.32
CA ALA A 41 -3.76 -12.42 -22.31
C ALA A 41 -4.88 -11.41 -22.60
N ILE A 42 -6.00 -11.58 -21.90
CA ILE A 42 -7.10 -10.61 -21.88
C ILE A 42 -7.23 -10.10 -20.45
N TRP A 43 -6.92 -8.83 -20.24
CA TRP A 43 -6.91 -8.20 -18.91
C TRP A 43 -7.84 -6.99 -18.88
N ASN A 44 -8.25 -6.58 -17.69
CA ASN A 44 -8.84 -5.25 -17.50
C ASN A 44 -7.73 -4.18 -17.52
N HIS A 45 -8.14 -2.92 -17.60
CA HIS A 45 -7.24 -1.76 -17.61
C HIS A 45 -6.34 -1.69 -16.37
N GLU A 46 -6.85 -2.05 -15.18
CA GLU A 46 -6.07 -2.07 -13.92
C GLU A 46 -4.89 -3.04 -14.01
N LYS A 47 -5.16 -4.32 -14.30
CA LYS A 47 -4.13 -5.36 -14.40
C LYS A 47 -3.13 -5.05 -15.51
N ALA A 48 -3.62 -4.53 -16.64
CA ALA A 48 -2.76 -4.09 -17.73
C ALA A 48 -1.86 -2.91 -17.32
N MET A 49 -2.34 -1.96 -16.53
CA MET A 49 -1.50 -0.86 -16.09
C MET A 49 -0.50 -1.29 -15.02
N LEU A 50 -0.93 -2.08 -14.04
CA LEU A 50 -0.07 -2.55 -12.94
C LEU A 50 1.06 -3.46 -13.43
N TYR A 51 0.79 -4.37 -14.36
CA TYR A 51 1.85 -5.15 -15.00
C TYR A 51 2.84 -4.25 -15.75
N ALA A 52 2.32 -3.20 -16.43
CA ALA A 52 3.18 -2.29 -17.18
C ALA A 52 4.10 -1.47 -16.26
N ILE A 53 3.57 -0.96 -15.15
CA ILE A 53 4.34 -0.30 -14.08
C ILE A 53 5.41 -1.25 -13.54
N CYS A 54 4.99 -2.45 -13.15
CA CYS A 54 5.87 -3.48 -12.61
C CYS A 54 7.01 -3.86 -13.57
N LYS A 55 6.74 -3.95 -14.88
CA LYS A 55 7.76 -4.15 -15.91
C LYS A 55 8.67 -2.93 -16.10
N TYR A 56 8.08 -1.75 -16.16
CA TYR A 56 8.80 -0.48 -16.35
C TYR A 56 9.86 -0.27 -15.26
N TYR A 57 9.54 -0.64 -14.02
CA TYR A 57 10.46 -0.55 -12.87
C TYR A 57 11.27 -1.81 -12.58
N GLY A 58 11.21 -2.84 -13.44
CA GLY A 58 11.99 -4.07 -13.27
C GLY A 58 11.66 -4.90 -12.02
N GLN A 59 10.43 -4.80 -11.51
CA GLN A 59 9.98 -5.53 -10.32
C GLN A 59 9.19 -6.81 -10.66
N CYS A 60 8.79 -6.98 -11.92
CA CYS A 60 8.02 -8.13 -12.37
C CYS A 60 8.84 -9.43 -12.36
N GLY A 61 8.25 -10.48 -11.79
CA GLY A 61 8.87 -11.82 -11.70
C GLY A 61 9.72 -12.03 -10.45
N LYS A 62 9.78 -11.06 -9.52
CA LYS A 62 10.32 -11.26 -8.17
C LYS A 62 9.23 -11.86 -7.29
N ASN A 63 8.66 -11.06 -6.39
CA ASN A 63 7.56 -11.45 -5.54
C ASN A 63 6.21 -11.36 -6.25
N LEU A 64 6.10 -10.69 -7.40
CA LEU A 64 4.85 -10.49 -8.12
C LEU A 64 4.83 -11.19 -9.46
N ASP A 65 3.77 -11.97 -9.69
CA ASP A 65 3.45 -12.54 -10.99
C ASP A 65 1.96 -12.40 -11.33
N PHE A 66 1.68 -11.66 -12.41
CA PHE A 66 0.33 -11.39 -12.90
C PHE A 66 -0.28 -12.56 -13.70
N PHE A 67 0.50 -13.60 -13.96
CA PHE A 67 0.15 -14.63 -14.91
C PHE A 67 -0.22 -16.00 -14.32
N THR A 68 0.10 -16.29 -13.07
CA THR A 68 -0.15 -17.63 -12.47
C THR A 68 -1.65 -17.88 -12.23
N PHE A 69 -2.50 -16.85 -12.11
CA PHE A 69 -3.92 -16.98 -11.74
C PHE A 69 -4.89 -16.24 -12.68
N GLU A 70 -4.66 -16.32 -13.99
CA GLU A 70 -5.44 -15.54 -14.99
C GLU A 70 -6.90 -15.97 -15.15
N ASP A 71 -7.24 -17.20 -14.78
CA ASP A 71 -8.58 -17.77 -15.05
C ASP A 71 -9.65 -17.37 -14.02
N THR A 72 -9.27 -16.75 -12.91
CA THR A 72 -10.21 -16.34 -11.87
C THR A 72 -10.82 -14.97 -12.22
N LYS A 73 -12.10 -14.98 -12.64
CA LYS A 73 -12.82 -13.79 -13.10
C LYS A 73 -13.79 -13.28 -12.04
N LEU A 74 -13.42 -12.19 -11.38
CA LEU A 74 -14.36 -11.29 -10.73
C LEU A 74 -14.28 -9.92 -11.42
N PRO A 75 -15.41 -9.27 -11.74
CA PRO A 75 -15.41 -7.90 -12.26
C PRO A 75 -14.66 -6.97 -11.32
N ASP A 76 -13.87 -6.05 -11.88
CA ASP A 76 -13.10 -5.03 -11.14
C ASP A 76 -12.12 -5.59 -10.11
N CYS A 77 -11.69 -6.85 -10.29
CA CYS A 77 -10.68 -7.48 -9.45
C CYS A 77 -9.56 -8.06 -10.31
N ILE A 78 -8.35 -8.01 -9.75
CA ILE A 78 -7.18 -8.63 -10.32
C ILE A 78 -6.74 -9.81 -9.46
N ASN A 79 -6.36 -10.89 -10.12
CA ASN A 79 -5.66 -12.01 -9.50
C ASN A 79 -4.20 -11.98 -9.91
N PHE A 80 -3.34 -12.17 -8.92
CA PHE A 80 -1.90 -12.22 -9.09
C PHE A 80 -1.28 -13.11 -8.00
N LYS A 81 -0.09 -13.62 -8.27
CA LYS A 81 0.73 -14.29 -7.29
C LYS A 81 1.56 -13.26 -6.56
N TYR A 82 1.56 -13.31 -5.23
CA TYR A 82 2.50 -12.59 -4.38
C TYR A 82 3.28 -13.58 -3.52
N LYS A 83 4.61 -13.59 -3.65
CA LYS A 83 5.53 -14.58 -3.06
C LYS A 83 5.07 -16.01 -3.39
N TYR A 84 4.52 -16.72 -2.41
CA TYR A 84 4.10 -18.11 -2.52
C TYR A 84 2.58 -18.29 -2.67
N GLY A 85 1.79 -17.22 -2.54
CA GLY A 85 0.33 -17.29 -2.49
C GLY A 85 -0.38 -16.59 -3.65
N GLN A 86 -1.64 -16.97 -3.87
CA GLN A 86 -2.58 -16.21 -4.69
C GLN A 86 -3.13 -15.05 -3.88
N LEU A 87 -3.16 -13.87 -4.48
CA LEU A 87 -3.90 -12.72 -3.97
C LEU A 87 -4.92 -12.24 -4.99
N MET A 88 -6.02 -11.72 -4.46
CA MET A 88 -7.05 -11.08 -5.24
C MET A 88 -7.36 -9.70 -4.66
N MET A 89 -7.31 -8.67 -5.48
CA MET A 89 -7.62 -7.30 -5.05
C MET A 89 -8.56 -6.64 -6.03
N CYS A 90 -9.51 -5.88 -5.51
CA CYS A 90 -10.54 -5.22 -6.29
C CYS A 90 -10.48 -3.70 -6.13
N ASN A 91 -11.04 -2.99 -7.12
CA ASN A 91 -11.15 -1.53 -7.14
C ASN A 91 -9.78 -0.83 -7.03
N LEU A 92 -8.78 -1.32 -7.77
CA LEU A 92 -7.43 -0.74 -7.83
C LEU A 92 -7.35 0.46 -8.77
N ASP A 93 -8.43 0.74 -9.46
CA ASP A 93 -8.55 1.85 -10.38
C ASP A 93 -8.40 3.16 -9.60
N SER A 94 -7.27 3.85 -9.77
CA SER A 94 -6.85 5.04 -9.01
C SER A 94 -6.11 4.77 -7.68
N ASP A 95 -5.68 3.54 -7.42
CA ASP A 95 -4.96 3.20 -6.18
C ASP A 95 -3.42 3.20 -6.38
N PRO A 96 -2.70 4.30 -6.06
CA PRO A 96 -1.24 4.30 -6.05
C PRO A 96 -0.67 3.38 -4.96
N ASP A 97 -1.47 3.01 -3.96
CA ASP A 97 -1.01 2.34 -2.74
C ASP A 97 -0.69 0.88 -3.04
N PHE A 98 -1.42 0.22 -3.94
CA PHE A 98 -1.07 -1.11 -4.41
C PHE A 98 0.37 -1.18 -4.97
N SER A 99 0.72 -0.21 -5.82
CA SER A 99 2.05 -0.19 -6.45
C SER A 99 3.12 0.04 -5.38
N ASP A 100 2.87 0.95 -4.45
CA ASP A 100 3.77 1.21 -3.33
C ASP A 100 3.95 -0.04 -2.46
N VAL A 101 2.85 -0.65 -2.02
CA VAL A 101 2.88 -1.77 -1.10
C VAL A 101 3.46 -3.03 -1.74
N PHE A 102 2.97 -3.44 -2.92
CA PHE A 102 3.32 -4.72 -3.51
C PHE A 102 4.40 -4.66 -4.59
N ILE A 103 4.39 -3.64 -5.47
CA ILE A 103 5.38 -3.53 -6.56
C ILE A 103 6.72 -3.04 -6.01
N PHE A 104 6.69 -2.06 -5.11
CA PHE A 104 7.88 -1.45 -4.53
C PHE A 104 8.24 -1.98 -3.14
N ASP A 105 7.45 -2.92 -2.60
CA ASP A 105 7.70 -3.61 -1.32
C ASP A 105 7.98 -2.65 -0.15
N ARG A 106 7.20 -1.56 -0.08
CA ARG A 106 7.46 -0.43 0.85
C ARG A 106 7.36 -0.79 2.31
N LEU A 107 6.53 -1.78 2.60
CA LEU A 107 6.31 -2.27 3.96
C LEU A 107 7.29 -3.40 4.34
N SER A 108 8.37 -3.60 3.57
CA SER A 108 9.38 -4.63 3.83
C SER A 108 10.03 -4.52 5.22
N PHE A 109 10.01 -3.34 5.86
CA PHE A 109 10.41 -3.18 7.26
C PHE A 109 9.59 -4.04 8.24
N LEU A 110 8.40 -4.51 7.86
CA LEU A 110 7.58 -5.44 8.65
C LEU A 110 8.04 -6.90 8.58
N THR A 111 8.91 -7.28 7.64
CA THR A 111 9.21 -8.69 7.32
C THR A 111 10.32 -9.34 8.18
N GLY A 112 11.13 -8.57 8.91
CA GLY A 112 12.35 -9.07 9.56
C GLY A 112 12.22 -9.51 11.02
N ASN A 113 11.36 -8.83 11.80
CA ASN A 113 11.27 -9.02 13.25
C ASN A 113 9.89 -9.49 13.73
N ASN A 114 8.97 -9.77 12.80
CA ASN A 114 7.56 -10.07 13.10
C ASN A 114 6.95 -9.11 14.13
N PRO A 115 7.05 -7.78 13.91
CA PRO A 115 6.57 -6.81 14.89
C PRO A 115 5.06 -6.94 15.08
N ASP A 116 4.61 -6.73 16.32
CA ASP A 116 3.24 -6.34 16.58
C ASP A 116 3.05 -4.91 16.02
N VAL A 117 2.04 -4.69 15.19
CA VAL A 117 1.92 -3.48 14.38
C VAL A 117 0.54 -2.86 14.48
N LEU A 118 0.49 -1.54 14.64
CA LEU A 118 -0.68 -0.70 14.42
C LEU A 118 -0.59 -0.07 13.03
N ILE A 119 -1.58 -0.34 12.19
CA ILE A 119 -1.74 0.25 10.86
C ILE A 119 -2.94 1.19 10.88
N ILE A 120 -2.69 2.46 10.55
CA ILE A 120 -3.70 3.50 10.39
C ILE A 120 -3.67 3.90 8.91
N SER A 121 -4.66 3.48 8.13
CA SER A 121 -4.70 3.76 6.69
C SER A 121 -6.11 4.07 6.17
N GLU A 122 -6.17 4.76 5.03
CA GLU A 122 -7.40 4.94 4.24
C GLU A 122 -7.34 4.23 2.87
N ASP A 123 -6.30 3.41 2.64
CA ASP A 123 -6.08 2.59 1.44
C ASP A 123 -7.16 1.51 1.26
N ASN A 124 -7.12 0.79 0.13
CA ASN A 124 -8.06 -0.31 -0.15
C ASN A 124 -7.71 -1.60 0.61
N GLY A 125 -7.03 -1.48 1.76
CA GLY A 125 -6.60 -2.59 2.60
C GLY A 125 -5.24 -3.16 2.21
N ASP A 126 -4.51 -2.52 1.29
CA ASP A 126 -3.20 -2.95 0.79
C ASP A 126 -2.21 -3.13 1.94
N SER A 127 -2.09 -2.14 2.82
CA SER A 127 -1.15 -2.15 3.93
C SER A 127 -1.49 -3.23 4.97
N LEU A 128 -2.78 -3.38 5.29
CA LEU A 128 -3.27 -4.40 6.20
C LEU A 128 -3.10 -5.82 5.64
N LEU A 129 -3.40 -6.00 4.35
CA LEU A 129 -3.19 -7.25 3.62
C LEU A 129 -1.71 -7.60 3.61
N TYR A 130 -0.84 -6.63 3.30
CA TYR A 130 0.59 -6.83 3.33
C TYR A 130 1.06 -7.28 4.72
N ALA A 131 0.66 -6.60 5.80
CA ALA A 131 1.05 -7.01 7.14
C ALA A 131 0.57 -8.43 7.47
N ALA A 132 -0.68 -8.76 7.15
CA ALA A 132 -1.22 -10.09 7.39
C ALA A 132 -0.46 -11.21 6.67
N LEU A 133 0.15 -10.91 5.53
CA LEU A 133 0.94 -11.85 4.74
C LEU A 133 2.41 -11.92 5.16
N ASN A 134 2.92 -10.91 5.87
CA ASN A 134 4.37 -10.69 6.02
C ASN A 134 4.88 -10.57 7.46
N THR A 135 4.00 -10.44 8.45
CA THR A 135 4.38 -10.51 9.87
C THR A 135 3.63 -11.65 10.57
N SER A 136 4.31 -12.37 11.46
CA SER A 136 3.65 -13.31 12.37
C SER A 136 3.08 -12.64 13.63
N GLY A 137 3.44 -11.38 13.89
CA GLY A 137 2.97 -10.60 15.02
C GLY A 137 1.47 -10.29 14.96
N LYS A 138 0.98 -9.61 16.01
CA LYS A 138 -0.37 -9.09 16.10
C LYS A 138 -0.53 -7.88 15.18
N ILE A 139 -1.70 -7.78 14.55
CA ILE A 139 -2.00 -6.70 13.63
C ILE A 139 -3.22 -5.97 14.15
N TYR A 140 -3.06 -4.68 14.41
CA TYR A 140 -4.09 -3.76 14.81
C TYR A 140 -4.40 -2.83 13.64
N GLY A 141 -5.67 -2.73 13.24
CA GLY A 141 -6.06 -1.99 12.05
C GLY A 141 -7.07 -0.89 12.34
N ILE A 142 -6.78 0.34 11.91
CA ILE A 142 -7.72 1.44 11.77
C ILE A 142 -7.81 1.75 10.29
N ASN A 143 -8.91 1.32 9.66
CA ASN A 143 -9.21 1.62 8.27
C ASN A 143 -10.74 1.62 8.08
N HIS A 144 -11.28 2.71 7.55
CA HIS A 144 -12.71 2.91 7.33
C HIS A 144 -13.14 2.75 5.87
N ASN A 145 -12.20 2.43 4.97
CA ASN A 145 -12.48 2.19 3.57
C ASN A 145 -13.23 0.86 3.39
N LYS A 146 -14.41 0.93 2.78
CA LYS A 146 -15.25 -0.27 2.53
C LYS A 146 -14.56 -1.29 1.64
N ASN A 147 -13.67 -0.85 0.74
CA ASN A 147 -12.89 -1.75 -0.11
C ASN A 147 -11.86 -2.55 0.69
N ALA A 148 -11.33 -2.00 1.79
CA ALA A 148 -10.38 -2.72 2.65
C ALA A 148 -11.00 -4.00 3.21
N VAL A 149 -12.20 -3.91 3.78
CA VAL A 149 -12.92 -5.08 4.30
C VAL A 149 -13.18 -6.12 3.20
N LYS A 150 -13.60 -5.67 2.01
CA LYS A 150 -13.81 -6.55 0.85
C LYS A 150 -12.52 -7.29 0.47
N ASN A 151 -11.41 -6.57 0.29
CA ASN A 151 -10.14 -7.15 -0.12
C ASN A 151 -9.56 -8.09 0.95
N LEU A 152 -9.66 -7.74 2.23
CA LEU A 152 -9.19 -8.59 3.33
C LEU A 152 -10.00 -9.89 3.45
N ASN A 153 -11.33 -9.82 3.27
CA ASN A 153 -12.21 -10.99 3.30
C ASN A 153 -11.97 -11.92 2.12
N ILE A 154 -11.79 -11.39 0.90
CA ILE A 154 -11.54 -12.21 -0.31
C ILE A 154 -10.23 -13.00 -0.16
N ASN A 155 -9.25 -12.46 0.54
CA ASN A 155 -7.98 -13.14 0.82
C ASN A 155 -7.98 -13.93 2.15
N GLU A 156 -9.12 -14.00 2.84
CA GLU A 156 -9.29 -14.74 4.11
C GLU A 156 -8.29 -14.35 5.22
N VAL A 157 -7.86 -13.07 5.25
CA VAL A 157 -6.87 -12.56 6.22
C VAL A 157 -7.49 -11.68 7.31
N ASP A 158 -8.77 -11.36 7.22
CA ASP A 158 -9.49 -10.50 8.18
C ASP A 158 -9.33 -10.98 9.62
N ARG A 159 -9.32 -12.30 9.85
CA ARG A 159 -9.15 -12.92 11.17
C ARG A 159 -7.75 -12.70 11.79
N ARG A 160 -6.75 -12.30 10.99
CA ARG A 160 -5.41 -11.94 11.49
C ARG A 160 -5.36 -10.53 12.07
N ILE A 161 -6.40 -9.73 11.85
CA ILE A 161 -6.41 -8.30 12.12
C ILE A 161 -7.44 -8.00 13.22
N LYS A 162 -6.97 -7.40 14.31
CA LYS A 162 -7.86 -6.81 15.30
C LYS A 162 -8.22 -5.39 14.85
N PHE A 163 -9.40 -5.24 14.25
CA PHE A 163 -9.91 -3.93 13.89
C PHE A 163 -10.25 -3.10 15.12
N ILE A 164 -9.77 -1.87 15.13
CA ILE A 164 -10.06 -0.89 16.18
C ILE A 164 -11.14 0.03 15.64
N ASN A 165 -12.28 0.07 16.33
CA ASN A 165 -13.38 0.97 16.00
C ASN A 165 -13.15 2.36 16.60
N CYS A 166 -12.16 3.07 16.07
CA CYS A 166 -11.93 4.50 16.34
C CYS A 166 -11.49 5.20 15.06
N GLU A 167 -11.54 6.53 15.04
CA GLU A 167 -11.13 7.34 13.91
C GLU A 167 -9.99 8.27 14.32
N TYR A 168 -8.80 8.02 13.80
CA TYR A 168 -7.62 8.87 13.99
C TYR A 168 -7.50 9.82 12.80
N SER A 169 -8.09 11.00 12.87
CA SER A 169 -8.10 11.96 11.77
C SER A 169 -8.13 13.41 12.26
N ASP A 170 -7.80 14.35 11.38
CA ASP A 170 -7.88 15.78 11.67
C ASP A 170 -9.30 16.18 12.15
N GLY A 171 -9.38 17.01 13.19
CA GLY A 171 -10.63 17.39 13.85
C GLY A 171 -11.21 16.36 14.84
N LYS A 172 -10.58 15.20 15.03
CA LYS A 172 -10.96 14.24 16.09
C LYS A 172 -10.15 14.47 17.36
N ASN A 173 -10.77 14.26 18.51
CA ASN A 173 -10.16 14.48 19.81
C ASN A 173 -9.42 13.24 20.38
N ILE A 174 -9.27 12.16 19.62
CA ILE A 174 -8.50 11.00 20.06
C ILE A 174 -7.02 11.21 19.75
N LYS A 175 -6.16 10.91 20.73
CA LYS A 175 -4.70 10.96 20.57
C LYS A 175 -4.13 9.59 20.17
N LEU A 176 -2.95 9.58 19.57
CA LEU A 176 -2.27 8.32 19.26
C LEU A 176 -1.92 7.51 20.53
N SER A 177 -1.52 8.18 21.63
CA SER A 177 -1.29 7.51 22.92
C SER A 177 -2.53 6.82 23.47
N GLU A 178 -3.69 7.46 23.37
CA GLU A 178 -4.96 6.89 23.84
C GLU A 178 -5.32 5.62 23.06
N ILE A 179 -5.11 5.64 21.74
CA ILE A 179 -5.31 4.46 20.88
C ILE A 179 -4.34 3.34 21.29
N PHE A 180 -3.07 3.71 21.45
CA PHE A 180 -2.02 2.78 21.80
C PHE A 180 -2.31 2.10 23.15
N GLU A 181 -2.55 2.89 24.20
CA GLU A 181 -2.84 2.40 25.54
C GLU A 181 -4.09 1.52 25.62
N LYS A 182 -5.17 1.92 24.95
CA LYS A 182 -6.46 1.25 25.07
C LYS A 182 -6.57 -0.02 24.24
N TYR A 183 -5.91 -0.06 23.08
CA TYR A 183 -6.20 -1.10 22.09
C TYR A 183 -5.00 -1.96 21.68
N CYS A 184 -3.77 -1.43 21.78
CA CYS A 184 -2.58 -2.01 21.17
C CYS A 184 -1.27 -1.60 21.88
N ASN A 185 -1.25 -1.69 23.21
CA ASN A 185 -0.12 -1.23 24.04
C ASN A 185 1.15 -2.08 23.87
N ASP A 186 1.04 -3.20 23.18
CA ASP A 186 2.07 -4.16 22.82
C ASP A 186 2.59 -3.96 21.38
N ALA A 187 2.03 -3.05 20.59
CA ALA A 187 2.51 -2.80 19.23
C ALA A 187 3.92 -2.18 19.24
N ASP A 188 4.88 -2.85 18.60
CA ASP A 188 6.24 -2.33 18.45
C ASP A 188 6.36 -1.28 17.34
N TYR A 189 5.40 -1.26 16.42
CA TYR A 189 5.45 -0.44 15.21
C TYR A 189 4.13 0.26 14.93
N VAL A 190 4.19 1.54 14.53
CA VAL A 190 3.03 2.30 14.04
C VAL A 190 3.26 2.69 12.57
N TYR A 191 2.29 2.42 11.71
CA TYR A 191 2.29 2.88 10.32
C TYR A 191 1.10 3.81 10.07
N ILE A 192 1.36 4.98 9.49
CA ILE A 192 0.36 6.01 9.18
C ILE A 192 0.35 6.29 7.67
N ASP A 193 -0.81 6.05 7.04
CA ASP A 193 -1.05 6.20 5.60
C ASP A 193 -2.43 6.82 5.33
N ALA A 194 -2.53 8.11 5.62
CA ALA A 194 -3.59 8.98 5.13
C ALA A 194 -3.23 10.44 5.43
N LYS A 195 -3.63 11.35 4.54
CA LYS A 195 -3.35 12.79 4.69
C LYS A 195 -3.96 13.39 5.96
N THR A 196 -5.20 13.01 6.27
CA THR A 196 -5.93 13.42 7.48
C THR A 196 -5.24 12.92 8.75
N CYS A 197 -4.71 11.69 8.72
CA CYS A 197 -3.96 11.09 9.81
C CYS A 197 -2.58 11.76 9.98
N GLU A 198 -1.90 12.10 8.89
CA GLU A 198 -0.64 12.85 8.91
C GLU A 198 -0.84 14.24 9.53
N ASN A 199 -1.88 14.99 9.11
CA ASN A 199 -2.20 16.29 9.70
C ASN A 199 -2.43 16.18 11.21
N LYS A 200 -3.19 15.16 11.64
CA LYS A 200 -3.41 14.88 13.06
C LYS A 200 -2.09 14.62 13.77
N PHE A 201 -1.27 13.71 13.26
CA PHE A 201 0.08 13.40 13.76
C PHE A 201 0.96 14.65 13.90
N LEU A 202 0.95 15.54 12.91
CA LEU A 202 1.74 16.78 12.93
C LEU A 202 1.25 17.78 13.99
N SER A 203 -0.04 17.80 14.29
CA SER A 203 -0.65 18.69 15.29
C SER A 203 -0.57 18.18 16.74
N GLU A 204 -0.36 16.87 16.96
CA GLU A 204 -0.35 16.27 18.30
C GLU A 204 0.84 16.70 19.17
N GLU A 205 0.64 16.70 20.49
CA GLU A 205 1.68 17.01 21.47
C GLU A 205 2.47 15.77 21.93
N ASN A 206 3.53 15.99 22.71
CA ASN A 206 4.63 15.03 22.94
C ASN A 206 4.23 13.73 23.67
N ASP A 207 3.22 13.80 24.55
CA ASP A 207 2.75 12.66 25.35
C ASP A 207 2.27 11.48 24.49
N SER A 208 1.95 11.73 23.22
CA SER A 208 1.43 10.75 22.28
C SER A 208 2.47 9.74 21.76
N PHE A 209 3.77 10.02 21.93
CA PHE A 209 4.85 9.30 21.25
C PHE A 209 5.85 8.60 22.17
N GLU A 210 5.77 8.78 23.49
CA GLU A 210 6.74 8.19 24.44
C GLU A 210 6.78 6.66 24.36
N LYS A 211 5.64 6.01 24.10
CA LYS A 211 5.49 4.56 24.09
C LYS A 211 5.81 3.90 22.75
N ILE A 212 5.91 4.69 21.68
CA ILE A 212 6.13 4.19 20.32
C ILE A 212 7.64 4.06 20.09
N LYS A 213 8.09 2.83 19.85
CA LYS A 213 9.50 2.54 19.55
C LYS A 213 9.85 2.81 18.10
N ARG A 214 8.94 2.46 17.19
CA ARG A 214 9.14 2.57 15.74
C ARG A 214 7.90 3.11 15.06
N ILE A 215 8.11 3.98 14.09
CA ILE A 215 7.02 4.62 13.33
C ILE A 215 7.42 4.82 11.88
N ALA A 216 6.47 4.58 10.98
CA ALA A 216 6.57 4.92 9.57
C ALA A 216 5.38 5.79 9.17
N VAL A 217 5.66 6.90 8.50
CA VAL A 217 4.64 7.84 8.02
C VAL A 217 4.83 8.03 6.53
N LYS A 218 3.77 7.81 5.76
CA LYS A 218 3.71 8.23 4.36
C LYS A 218 3.32 9.71 4.31
N SER A 219 4.21 10.53 3.77
CA SER A 219 4.07 11.99 3.78
C SER A 219 3.34 12.50 2.55
N TYR A 220 2.23 13.19 2.80
CA TYR A 220 1.49 14.02 1.84
C TYR A 220 1.88 15.50 1.97
N ALA A 221 2.56 15.88 3.06
CA ALA A 221 3.22 17.17 3.24
C ALA A 221 4.69 17.11 2.78
N ASP A 222 5.48 18.13 3.17
CA ASP A 222 6.93 18.12 3.01
C ASP A 222 7.53 17.06 3.97
N PRO A 223 8.25 16.04 3.45
CA PRO A 223 8.81 14.99 4.29
C PRO A 223 9.81 15.49 5.34
N GLU A 224 10.45 16.64 5.13
CA GLU A 224 11.33 17.23 6.14
C GLU A 224 10.56 17.70 7.38
N VAL A 225 9.29 18.09 7.24
CA VAL A 225 8.43 18.48 8.37
C VAL A 225 8.08 17.27 9.23
N VAL A 226 7.74 16.15 8.59
CA VAL A 226 7.45 14.88 9.29
C VAL A 226 8.71 14.36 9.99
N LYS A 227 9.88 14.43 9.32
CA LYS A 227 11.18 14.07 9.89
C LYS A 227 11.50 14.93 11.13
N ALA A 228 11.39 16.25 11.02
CA ALA A 228 11.66 17.16 12.13
C ALA A 228 10.72 16.92 13.32
N LYS A 229 9.44 16.57 13.08
CA LYS A 229 8.48 16.19 14.12
C LYS A 229 8.94 14.93 14.86
N LEU A 230 9.37 13.90 14.13
CA LEU A 230 9.90 12.66 14.72
C LEU A 230 11.18 12.91 15.53
N GLU A 231 12.13 13.68 14.99
CA GLU A 231 13.38 14.01 15.67
C GLU A 231 13.14 14.83 16.95
N LYS A 232 12.19 15.76 16.93
CA LYS A 232 11.75 16.52 18.12
C LYS A 232 11.27 15.60 19.25
N TYR A 233 10.77 14.42 18.93
CA TYR A 233 10.27 13.43 19.89
C TYR A 233 11.21 12.25 20.14
N GLY A 234 12.50 12.44 19.80
CA GLY A 234 13.58 11.54 20.16
C GLY A 234 13.76 10.34 19.23
N PHE A 235 13.07 10.32 18.07
CA PHE A 235 13.34 9.30 17.06
C PHE A 235 14.56 9.67 16.23
N THR A 236 15.39 8.67 15.91
CA THR A 236 16.32 8.76 14.79
C THR A 236 15.51 8.59 13.51
N ALA A 237 15.36 9.65 12.72
CA ALA A 237 14.47 9.67 11.56
C ALA A 237 15.23 9.69 10.22
N SER A 238 14.71 8.95 9.23
CA SER A 238 15.24 8.91 7.87
C SER A 238 14.13 9.05 6.84
N ILE A 239 14.43 9.74 5.73
CA ILE A 239 13.51 9.88 4.61
C ILE A 239 13.93 8.90 3.52
N THR A 240 13.00 8.06 3.10
CA THR A 240 13.14 7.24 1.91
C THR A 240 12.34 7.88 0.77
N LYS A 241 13.07 8.56 -0.12
CA LYS A 241 12.53 9.00 -1.42
C LYS A 241 12.78 7.92 -2.46
N ASN A 242 11.83 7.74 -3.36
CA ASN A 242 12.10 7.01 -4.60
C ASN A 242 11.73 7.94 -5.74
N ALA A 243 12.54 7.96 -6.79
CA ALA A 243 12.43 8.87 -7.93
C ALA A 243 11.12 8.72 -8.72
N HIS A 244 10.23 7.85 -8.29
CA HIS A 244 9.10 7.32 -9.03
C HIS A 244 7.77 7.50 -8.31
N ASN A 245 7.80 7.90 -7.03
CA ASN A 245 6.60 8.06 -6.22
C ASN A 245 6.31 9.53 -5.96
N LYS A 246 5.01 9.83 -5.92
CA LYS A 246 4.51 11.12 -5.47
C LYS A 246 4.77 11.37 -3.98
N PHE A 247 4.90 10.30 -3.20
CA PHE A 247 5.02 10.35 -1.75
C PHE A 247 6.39 9.87 -1.27
N SER A 248 6.80 10.42 -0.13
CA SER A 248 8.00 10.00 0.61
C SER A 248 7.57 9.26 1.87
N TYR A 249 8.41 8.32 2.31
CA TYR A 249 8.19 7.60 3.57
C TYR A 249 9.23 8.05 4.58
N ILE A 250 8.79 8.34 5.80
CA ILE A 250 9.66 8.75 6.90
C ILE A 250 9.61 7.67 7.95
N TYR A 251 10.77 7.13 8.28
CA TYR A 251 10.96 6.08 9.27
C TYR A 251 11.63 6.68 10.50
N GLY A 252 11.07 6.43 11.68
CA GLY A 252 11.64 6.80 12.97
C GLY A 252 11.84 5.57 13.86
N GLU A 253 12.98 5.52 14.57
CA GLU A 253 13.28 4.50 15.57
C GLU A 253 13.91 5.13 16.82
N LYS A 254 13.58 4.58 18.00
CA LYS A 254 14.15 4.93 19.31
C LYS A 254 15.07 3.83 19.83
#